data_AF-A0A0B8QTB6-F1
#
_entry.id   AF-A0A0B8QTB6-F1
#
_cell.length_a   1.000
_cell.length_b   1.000
_cell.length_c   1.000
_cell.angle_alpha   90.00
_cell.angle_beta   90.00
_cell.angle_gamma   90.00
#
_symmetry.space_group_name_H-M   'P 1'
#
loop_
_entity.id
_entity.type
_entity.pdbx_description
1 polymer ?
#
loop_
_entity_poly.entity_id
_entity_poly.type
_entity_poly.pdbx_seq_one_letter_code
_entity_poly.pdbx_strand_id
1 'polypeptide(L)' 'MNMLKDFLKDGYPLLNGPRTTGDGYYEAVIQDPEGNLIELTTTLDEEHKK' A
#
# COMPACT_ATOMS: atom_id res chain seq x y z
N MET A 1 3.81 5.30 -4.61
CA MET A 1 4.59 5.35 -3.34
C MET A 1 4.28 6.56 -2.44
N ASN A 2 3.68 7.65 -2.94
CA ASN A 2 3.30 8.80 -2.09
C ASN A 2 2.10 8.50 -1.18
N MET A 3 1.11 7.74 -1.66
CA MET A 3 -0.10 7.41 -0.90
C MET A 3 0.14 6.75 0.47
N LEU A 4 1.01 5.74 0.57
CA LEU A 4 1.31 5.13 1.88
C LEU A 4 1.97 6.12 2.86
N LYS A 5 2.78 7.06 2.36
CA LYS A 5 3.41 8.06 3.22
C LYS A 5 2.36 9.01 3.79
N ASP A 6 1.36 9.37 2.99
CA ASP A 6 0.25 10.19 3.43
C ASP A 6 -0.59 9.44 4.48
N PHE A 7 -0.88 8.16 4.27
CA PHE A 7 -1.59 7.35 5.27
C PHE A 7 -0.86 7.25 6.61
N LEU A 8 0.45 7.00 6.59
CA LEU A 8 1.27 6.96 7.80
C LEU A 8 1.30 8.31 8.52
N LYS A 9 1.38 9.41 7.77
CA LYS A 9 1.34 10.77 8.32
C LYS A 9 -0.01 11.08 8.96
N ASP A 10 -1.08 10.58 8.38
CA ASP A 10 -2.45 10.78 8.87
C ASP A 10 -2.84 9.80 10.00
N GLY A 11 -1.90 8.94 10.42
CA GLY A 11 -2.07 8.07 11.58
C GLY A 11 -2.72 6.72 11.29
N TYR A 12 -2.82 6.32 10.02
CA TYR A 12 -3.30 5.00 9.61
C TYR A 12 -2.13 4.00 9.68
N PRO A 13 -2.14 3.04 10.63
CA PRO A 13 -1.01 2.14 10.82
C PRO A 13 -0.82 1.23 9.60
N LEU A 14 0.43 1.09 9.15
CA LEU A 14 0.82 0.05 8.21
C LEU A 14 1.09 -1.24 8.98
N LEU A 15 0.28 -2.26 8.74
CA LEU A 15 0.36 -3.55 9.43
C LEU A 15 1.15 -4.60 8.64
N ASN A 16 1.19 -4.49 7.31
CA ASN A 16 1.91 -5.43 6.45
C ASN A 16 2.39 -4.77 5.14
N GLY A 17 3.54 -5.19 4.62
CA GLY A 17 4.18 -4.53 3.47
C GLY A 17 4.84 -3.19 3.84
N PRO A 18 4.99 -2.21 2.92
CA PRO A 18 4.83 -2.38 1.47
C PRO A 18 5.88 -3.32 0.90
N ARG A 19 5.50 -4.13 -0.07
CA ARG A 19 6.45 -4.95 -0.82
C ARG A 19 6.00 -5.14 -2.25
N THR A 20 6.98 -5.45 -3.09
CA THR A 20 6.75 -5.99 -4.42
C THR A 20 7.00 -7.48 -4.39
N THR A 21 6.09 -8.26 -4.96
CA THR A 21 6.21 -9.70 -5.11
C THR A 21 6.93 -10.06 -6.42
N GLY A 22 7.45 -11.28 -6.52
CA GLY A 22 8.21 -11.73 -7.69
C GLY A 22 7.40 -11.86 -8.99
N ASP A 23 6.07 -11.81 -8.89
CA ASP A 23 5.11 -11.84 -10.00
C ASP A 23 4.57 -10.43 -10.37
N GLY A 24 5.18 -9.37 -9.82
CA GLY A 24 4.93 -8.00 -10.29
C GLY A 24 3.78 -7.27 -9.59
N TYR A 25 3.29 -7.79 -8.46
CA TYR A 25 2.31 -7.09 -7.63
C TYR A 25 3.01 -6.24 -6.57
N TYR A 26 2.45 -5.07 -6.31
CA TYR A 26 2.69 -4.35 -5.08
C TYR A 26 1.55 -4.63 -4.10
N GLU A 27 1.89 -4.92 -2.85
CA GLU A 27 0.93 -5.14 -1.78
C GLU A 27 1.30 -4.45 -0.46
N ALA A 28 0.27 -3.96 0.24
CA ALA A 28 0.35 -3.40 1.58
C ALA A 28 -0.98 -3.57 2.35
N VAL A 29 -0.93 -3.64 3.67
CA VAL A 29 -2.12 -3.67 4.53
C VAL A 29 -2.05 -2.52 5.53
N ILE A 30 -3.08 -1.67 5.55
CA ILE A 30 -3.24 -0.61 6.53
C ILE A 30 -4.48 -0.87 7.41
N GLN A 31 -4.53 -0.22 8.56
CA GLN A 31 -5.69 -0.24 9.45
C GLN A 31 -6.38 1.12 9.45
N ASP A 32 -7.71 1.12 9.33
CA ASP A 32 -8.51 2.34 9.48
C ASP A 32 -8.80 2.65 10.96
N PRO A 33 -9.43 3.80 11.29
CA PRO A 33 -9.68 4.19 12.68
C PRO A 33 -10.71 3.31 13.39
N GLU A 34 -11.54 2.57 12.65
CA GLU A 34 -12.51 1.62 13.18
C GLU A 34 -11.89 0.24 13.42
N GLY A 35 -10.61 0.08 13.05
CA GLY A 35 -9.86 -1.16 13.20
C GLY A 35 -10.00 -2.11 12.01
N ASN A 36 -10.68 -1.72 10.93
CA ASN A 36 -10.81 -2.55 9.74
C ASN A 36 -9.47 -2.63 9.01
N LEU A 37 -9.22 -3.80 8.42
CA LEU A 37 -8.02 -4.05 7.62
C LEU A 37 -8.30 -3.76 6.15
N ILE A 38 -7.51 -2.87 5.56
CA ILE A 38 -7.58 -2.52 4.15
C ILE A 38 -6.34 -3.05 3.45
N GLU A 39 -6.55 -3.97 2.51
CA GLU A 39 -5.51 -4.48 1.62
C GLU A 39 -5.42 -3.64 0.35
N LEU A 40 -4.22 -3.19 0.03
CA LEU A 40 -3.89 -2.42 -1.16
C LEU A 40 -3.06 -3.31 -2.08
N THR A 41 -3.61 -3.68 -3.23
CA THR A 41 -2.93 -4.50 -4.24
C THR A 41 -3.01 -3.82 -5.60
N THR A 42 -1.87 -3.72 -6.30
CA THR A 42 -1.83 -3.17 -7.66
C THR A 42 -0.76 -3.86 -8.48
N THR A 43 -0.96 -3.93 -9.80
CA THR A 43 0.04 -4.39 -10.75
C THR A 43 1.09 -3.29 -10.96
N LEU A 44 2.36 -3.69 -11.03
CA LEU A 44 3.44 -2.79 -11.43
C LEU A 44 3.48 -2.70 -12.95
N ASP A 45 2.50 -2.01 -13.53
CA ASP A 45 2.51 -1.76 -14.97
C ASP A 45 3.55 -0.66 -15.26
N GLU A 46 4.55 -1.00 -16.07
CA GLU A 46 5.67 -0.12 -16.46
C GLU A 46 5.22 1.16 -17.22
N GLU A 47 3.93 1.30 -17.53
CA GLU A 47 3.37 2.42 -18.31
C GLU A 47 3.27 3.76 -17.58
N HIS A 48 3.30 3.78 -16.24
CA HIS A 48 3.17 5.02 -15.46
C HIS A 48 4.51 5.70 -15.12
N LYS A 49 5.62 5.33 -15.80
CA LYS A 49 6.92 6.03 -15.72
C LYS A 49 7.08 7.21 -16.69
N LYS A 50 6.01 7.65 -17.37
CA LYS A 50 6.04 8.82 -18.27
C LYS A 50 5.71 10.12 -17.54
#